data_AF-A0A7Y0PV32-F1
#
_entry.id   AF-A0A7Y0PV32-F1
#
_cell.length_a   1.000
_cell.length_b   1.000
_cell.length_c   1.000
_cell.angle_alpha   90.00
_cell.angle_beta   90.00
_cell.angle_gamma   90.00
#
_symmetry.space_group_name_H-M   'P 1'
#
loop_
_entity.id
_entity.type
_entity.pdbx_description
1 polymer ?
#
loop_
_entity_poly.entity_id
_entity_poly.type
_entity_poly.pdbx_seq_one_letter_code
_entity_poly.pdbx_strand_id
1 'polypeptide(L)'
;MTSLAAAIAQAADQVRAANHSSMRGPLALGEAYDVVGDLHDLAQRLPRLVDFLDRSVQRADAREHFDDRGTDPGRAISAALGRLDDARFGATELADHLTFVHNELGHLGRHTPED
;
A
#
# COMPACT_ATOMS: atom_id res chain seq x y z
N MET A 1 0.82 22.11 10.82
CA MET A 1 0.04 21.12 10.05
C MET A 1 0.99 20.42 9.10
N THR A 2 1.16 19.10 9.21
CA THR A 2 1.98 18.32 8.28
C THR A 2 1.23 18.17 6.96
N SER A 3 1.88 18.39 5.81
CA SER A 3 1.23 18.20 4.51
C SER A 3 0.97 16.71 4.25
N LEU A 4 -0.02 16.39 3.40
CA LEU A 4 -0.28 15.00 3.00
C LEU A 4 1.00 14.32 2.45
N ALA A 5 1.75 15.04 1.61
CA ALA A 5 3.01 14.55 1.06
C ALA A 5 4.04 14.21 2.14
N ALA A 6 4.19 15.05 3.17
CA ALA A 6 5.10 14.79 4.28
C ALA A 6 4.65 13.59 5.13
N ALA A 7 3.34 13.39 5.33
CA ALA A 7 2.82 12.22 6.02
C ALA A 7 3.08 10.91 5.24
N ILE A 8 2.91 10.93 3.92
CA ILE A 8 3.22 9.76 3.06
C ILE A 8 4.72 9.48 3.01
N ALA A 9 5.56 10.52 2.94
CA ALA A 9 7.01 10.34 3.02
C ALA A 9 7.44 9.69 4.33
N GLN A 10 6.87 10.14 5.46
CA GLN A 10 7.13 9.52 6.77
C GLN A 10 6.68 8.05 6.79
N ALA A 11 5.52 7.71 6.24
CA ALA A 11 5.06 6.32 6.17
C ALA A 11 6.01 5.45 5.32
N ALA A 12 6.49 5.97 4.18
CA ALA A 12 7.46 5.27 3.34
C ALA A 12 8.79 5.01 4.07
N ASP A 13 9.26 5.96 4.88
CA ASP A 13 10.46 5.79 5.70
C ASP A 13 10.27 4.73 6.78
N GLN A 14 9.08 4.62 7.39
CA GLN A 14 8.78 3.55 8.34
C GLN A 14 8.78 2.17 7.67
N VAL A 15 8.18 2.04 6.49
CA VAL A 15 8.22 0.79 5.71
C VAL A 15 9.66 0.44 5.34
N ARG A 16 10.48 1.43 4.94
CA ARG A 16 11.91 1.24 4.68
C ARG A 16 12.66 0.74 5.92
N ALA A 17 12.38 1.31 7.09
CA ALA A 17 12.99 0.88 8.34
C ALA A 17 12.59 -0.56 8.71
N ALA A 18 11.31 -0.90 8.55
CA ALA A 18 10.80 -2.26 8.78
C ALA A 18 11.45 -3.30 7.83
N ASN A 19 11.59 -2.95 6.55
CA ASN A 19 12.31 -3.78 5.57
C ASN A 19 13.78 -3.96 5.94
N HIS A 20 14.42 -2.94 6.51
CA HIS A 20 15.81 -3.07 6.95
C HIS A 20 15.93 -3.95 8.20
N SER A 21 14.97 -3.88 9.13
CA SER A 21 14.97 -4.76 10.31
C SER A 21 14.73 -6.22 9.99
N SER A 22 13.89 -6.53 8.98
CA SER A 22 13.60 -7.92 8.59
C SER A 22 14.82 -8.64 7.97
N MET A 23 15.86 -7.91 7.56
CA MET A 23 17.12 -8.49 7.09
C MET A 23 17.98 -9.12 8.21
N ARG A 24 17.63 -8.93 9.49
CA ARG A 24 18.45 -9.37 10.64
C ARG A 24 18.31 -10.85 10.98
N GLY A 25 17.37 -11.55 10.36
CA GLY A 25 17.13 -12.98 10.60
C GLY A 25 15.68 -13.36 10.38
N PRO A 26 15.35 -14.66 10.44
CA PRO A 26 13.98 -15.12 10.32
C PRO A 26 13.13 -14.65 11.50
N LEU A 27 11.87 -14.28 11.23
CA LEU A 27 10.88 -13.96 12.25
C LEU A 27 10.38 -15.24 12.92
N ALA A 28 10.06 -15.16 14.20
CA ALA A 28 9.25 -16.20 14.84
C ALA A 28 7.85 -16.22 14.21
N LEU A 29 7.18 -17.38 14.15
CA LEU A 29 5.84 -17.47 13.53
C LEU A 29 4.81 -16.52 14.14
N GLY A 30 4.85 -16.30 15.46
CA GLY A 30 3.96 -15.33 16.12
C GLY A 30 4.25 -13.89 15.68
N GLU A 31 5.52 -13.52 15.53
CA GLU A 31 5.90 -12.20 15.02
C GLU A 31 5.51 -12.05 13.54
N ALA A 32 5.63 -13.11 12.74
CA ALA A 32 5.16 -13.11 11.36
C ALA A 32 3.63 -12.92 11.26
N TYR A 33 2.86 -13.52 12.17
CA TYR A 33 1.41 -13.32 12.25
C TYR A 33 1.07 -11.84 12.49
N ASP A 34 1.69 -11.23 13.51
CA ASP A 34 1.47 -9.83 13.86
C ASP A 34 1.84 -8.90 12.68
N VAL A 35 3.00 -9.12 12.06
CA VAL A 35 3.46 -8.32 10.90
C VAL A 35 2.51 -8.45 9.71
N VAL A 36 2.01 -9.65 9.41
CA VAL A 36 1.04 -9.85 8.31
C VAL A 36 -0.27 -9.13 8.63
N GLY A 37 -0.73 -9.15 9.88
CA GLY A 37 -1.91 -8.40 10.32
C GLY A 37 -1.74 -6.89 10.14
N ASP A 38 -0.60 -6.33 10.56
CA ASP A 38 -0.30 -4.91 10.38
C ASP A 38 -0.20 -4.50 8.89
N LEU A 39 0.37 -5.37 8.05
CA LEU A 39 0.43 -5.15 6.60
C LEU A 39 -0.96 -5.20 5.96
N HIS A 40 -1.83 -6.10 6.42
CA HIS A 40 -3.22 -6.18 5.96
C HIS A 40 -3.96 -4.87 6.28
N ASP A 41 -3.85 -4.39 7.52
CA ASP A 41 -4.44 -3.13 7.96
C ASP A 41 -3.94 -1.93 7.14
N LEU A 42 -2.65 -1.93 6.79
CA LEU A 42 -2.09 -0.90 5.91
C LEU A 42 -2.69 -1.00 4.50
N ALA A 43 -2.72 -2.20 3.91
CA ALA A 43 -3.25 -2.44 2.58
C ALA A 43 -4.72 -2.04 2.47
N GLN A 44 -5.56 -2.33 3.47
CA GLN A 44 -6.97 -1.92 3.49
C GLN A 44 -7.18 -0.39 3.51
N ARG A 45 -6.20 0.38 3.99
CA ARG A 45 -6.31 1.85 4.07
C ARG A 45 -5.88 2.55 2.78
N LEU A 46 -5.05 1.90 1.97
CA LEU A 46 -4.52 2.46 0.72
C LEU A 46 -5.59 2.83 -0.31
N PRO A 47 -6.64 2.02 -0.58
CA PRO A 47 -7.69 2.35 -1.54
C PRO A 47 -8.32 3.73 -1.30
N ARG A 48 -8.57 4.09 -0.03
CA ARG A 48 -9.18 5.38 0.32
C ARG A 48 -8.26 6.57 -0.01
N LEU A 49 -6.95 6.40 0.15
CA LEU A 49 -5.98 7.43 -0.23
C LEU A 49 -5.89 7.54 -1.76
N VAL A 50 -5.89 6.41 -2.47
CA VAL A 50 -5.89 6.37 -3.93
C VAL A 50 -7.15 7.03 -4.50
N ASP A 51 -8.34 6.74 -3.95
CA ASP A 51 -9.60 7.40 -4.33
C ASP A 51 -9.55 8.91 -4.11
N PHE A 52 -8.83 9.38 -3.08
CA PHE A 52 -8.64 10.81 -2.86
C PHE A 52 -7.75 11.44 -3.96
N LEU A 53 -6.68 10.75 -4.37
CA LEU A 53 -5.83 11.18 -5.46
C LEU A 53 -6.58 11.17 -6.79
N ASP A 54 -7.34 10.12 -7.08
CA ASP A 54 -8.18 9.99 -8.27
C ASP A 54 -9.14 11.18 -8.40
N ARG A 55 -9.93 11.47 -7.34
CA ARG A 55 -10.81 12.65 -7.32
C ARG A 55 -10.07 13.97 -7.44
N SER A 56 -8.82 14.05 -6.98
CA SER A 56 -8.02 15.28 -7.08
C SER A 56 -7.53 15.50 -8.51
N VAL A 57 -7.07 14.43 -9.16
CA VAL A 57 -6.62 14.45 -10.57
C VAL A 57 -7.80 14.69 -11.52
N GLN A 58 -8.98 14.12 -11.25
CA GLN A 58 -10.21 14.37 -12.04
C GLN A 58 -10.64 15.84 -12.04
N ARG A 59 -10.26 16.63 -11.03
CA ARG A 59 -10.57 18.06 -10.95
C ARG A 59 -9.54 18.94 -11.64
N ALA A 60 -8.42 18.40 -12.10
CA ALA A 60 -7.39 19.17 -12.78
C ALA A 60 -7.89 19.63 -14.16
N ASP A 61 -7.79 20.93 -14.46
CA ASP A 61 -8.02 21.44 -15.80
C ASP A 61 -6.77 21.21 -16.64
N ALA A 62 -6.87 20.36 -17.67
CA ALA A 62 -5.77 20.05 -18.57
C ALA A 62 -5.15 21.30 -19.23
N ARG A 63 -5.90 22.40 -19.37
CA ARG A 63 -5.42 23.66 -19.94
C ARG A 63 -4.46 24.43 -19.03
N GLU A 64 -4.44 24.11 -17.74
CA GLU A 64 -3.53 24.71 -16.76
C GLU A 64 -2.17 23.99 -16.71
N HIS A 65 -2.00 22.93 -17.51
CA HIS A 65 -0.84 22.05 -17.47
C HIS A 65 -0.17 21.92 -18.85
N PHE A 66 1.10 21.55 -18.85
CA PHE A 66 1.83 21.12 -20.05
C PHE A 66 2.47 19.76 -19.77
N ASP A 67 2.60 18.93 -20.80
CA ASP A 67 3.39 17.69 -20.73
C ASP A 67 4.78 17.96 -21.33
N ASP A 68 5.82 17.74 -20.54
CA ASP A 68 7.22 17.98 -20.93
C ASP A 68 7.72 17.04 -22.03
N ARG A 69 6.99 15.95 -22.29
CA ARG A 69 7.23 15.04 -23.42
C ARG A 69 6.59 15.52 -24.72
N GLY A 70 5.90 16.66 -24.70
CA GLY A 70 5.21 17.23 -25.86
C GLY A 70 3.87 16.57 -26.19
N THR A 71 3.31 15.77 -25.28
CA THR A 71 2.00 15.13 -25.43
C THR A 71 0.87 16.03 -24.94
N ASP A 72 -0.38 15.71 -25.33
CA ASP A 72 -1.57 16.38 -24.82
C ASP A 72 -1.73 16.10 -23.30
N PRO A 73 -1.75 17.13 -22.43
CA PRO A 73 -1.94 16.96 -20.98
C PRO A 73 -3.20 16.19 -20.61
N GLY A 74 -4.28 16.31 -21.41
CA GLY A 74 -5.50 15.54 -21.20
C GLY A 74 -5.29 14.03 -21.30
N ARG A 75 -4.42 13.58 -22.22
CA ARG A 75 -4.02 12.17 -22.33
C ARG A 75 -3.20 11.71 -21.12
N ALA A 76 -2.29 12.55 -20.63
CA ALA A 76 -1.48 12.23 -19.45
C ALA A 76 -2.33 12.10 -18.19
N ILE A 77 -3.28 13.03 -17.99
CA ILE A 77 -4.27 12.97 -16.90
C ILE A 77 -5.10 11.69 -17.01
N SER A 78 -5.64 11.39 -18.19
CA SER A 78 -6.45 10.17 -18.40
C SER A 78 -5.66 8.89 -18.11
N ALA A 79 -4.39 8.82 -18.53
CA ALA A 79 -3.51 7.70 -18.22
C ALA A 79 -3.23 7.59 -16.71
N ALA A 80 -3.01 8.70 -16.02
CA ALA A 80 -2.80 8.72 -14.58
C ALA A 80 -4.04 8.19 -13.82
N LEU A 81 -5.25 8.59 -14.24
CA LEU A 81 -6.50 8.07 -13.66
C LEU A 81 -6.63 6.55 -13.82
N GLY A 82 -6.34 6.03 -15.02
CA GLY A 82 -6.32 4.57 -15.23
C GLY A 82 -5.34 3.84 -14.31
N ARG A 83 -4.14 4.42 -14.09
CA ARG A 83 -3.14 3.84 -13.16
C ARG A 83 -3.53 3.96 -11.69
N LEU A 84 -4.30 4.96 -11.31
CA LEU A 84 -4.85 5.06 -9.96
C LEU A 84 -5.92 3.99 -9.74
N ASP A 85 -6.75 3.69 -10.73
CA ASP A 85 -7.70 2.57 -10.64
C ASP A 85 -6.98 1.21 -10.52
N ASP A 86 -5.95 0.97 -11.35
CA ASP A 86 -5.07 -0.21 -11.24
C ASP A 86 -4.47 -0.33 -9.82
N ALA A 87 -3.94 0.78 -9.29
CA ALA A 87 -3.32 0.82 -7.96
C ALA A 87 -4.32 0.53 -6.84
N ARG A 88 -5.55 1.03 -6.97
CA ARG A 88 -6.64 0.72 -6.03
C ARG A 88 -6.98 -0.77 -6.05
N PHE A 89 -7.12 -1.34 -7.25
CA PHE A 89 -7.40 -2.76 -7.41
C PHE A 89 -6.28 -3.62 -6.81
N GLY A 90 -5.03 -3.32 -7.12
CA GLY A 90 -3.88 -4.05 -6.57
C GLY A 90 -3.75 -3.93 -5.04
N ALA A 91 -4.14 -2.80 -4.44
CA ALA A 91 -4.16 -2.66 -2.98
C ALA A 91 -5.24 -3.54 -2.34
N THR A 92 -6.41 -3.68 -2.96
CA THR A 92 -7.46 -4.59 -2.52
C THR A 92 -7.01 -6.05 -2.61
N GLU A 93 -6.44 -6.46 -3.74
CA GLU A 93 -5.92 -7.83 -3.92
C GLU A 93 -4.81 -8.15 -2.90
N LEU A 94 -3.92 -7.19 -2.63
CA LEU A 94 -2.89 -7.34 -1.59
C LEU A 94 -3.52 -7.55 -0.21
N ALA A 95 -4.53 -6.77 0.15
CA ALA A 95 -5.23 -6.92 1.42
C ALA A 95 -5.90 -8.30 1.55
N ASP A 96 -6.48 -8.81 0.47
CA ASP A 96 -7.11 -10.15 0.42
C ASP A 96 -6.06 -11.26 0.60
N HIS A 97 -4.92 -11.17 -0.10
CA HIS A 97 -3.83 -12.11 0.06
C HIS A 97 -3.25 -12.10 1.48
N LEU A 98 -3.08 -10.93 2.08
CA LEU A 98 -2.59 -10.81 3.46
C LEU A 98 -3.61 -11.35 4.47
N THR A 99 -4.91 -11.17 4.22
CA THR A 99 -5.98 -11.80 5.02
C THR A 99 -5.84 -13.31 5.01
N PHE A 100 -5.64 -13.89 3.82
CA PHE A 100 -5.49 -15.33 3.67
C PHE A 100 -4.26 -15.83 4.46
N VAL A 101 -3.10 -15.20 4.29
CA VAL A 101 -1.88 -15.56 5.03
C VAL A 101 -2.07 -15.43 6.54
N HIS A 102 -2.69 -14.34 6.99
CA HIS A 102 -2.96 -14.10 8.42
C HIS A 102 -3.82 -15.22 9.02
N ASN A 103 -4.86 -15.65 8.30
CA ASN A 103 -5.73 -16.75 8.73
C ASN A 103 -4.97 -18.08 8.81
N GLU A 104 -4.18 -18.41 7.78
CA GLU A 104 -3.36 -19.63 7.77
C GLU A 104 -2.35 -19.66 8.93
N LEU A 105 -1.69 -18.54 9.19
CA LEU A 105 -0.77 -18.41 10.34
C LEU A 105 -1.50 -18.56 11.68
N GLY A 106 -2.73 -18.05 11.79
CA GLY A 106 -3.57 -18.18 12.99
C GLY A 106 -3.98 -19.62 13.33
N HIS A 107 -3.85 -20.55 12.37
CA HIS A 107 -4.11 -21.97 12.59
C HIS A 107 -2.87 -22.77 13.00
N LEU A 108 -1.69 -22.16 13.04
CA LEU A 108 -0.46 -22.85 13.42
C LEU A 108 -0.33 -22.94 14.95
N GLY A 109 -0.45 -24.16 15.48
CA GLY A 109 -0.05 -24.50 16.84
C GLY A 109 1.43 -24.88 16.93
N ARG A 110 2.03 -24.81 18.12
CA ARG A 110 3.32 -25.46 18.39
C ARG A 110 3.07 -26.79 19.06
N HIS A 111 3.79 -27.82 18.60
CA HIS A 111 3.93 -29.03 19.38
C HIS A 111 4.61 -28.70 20.71
N THR A 112 3.97 -29.09 21.80
CA THR A 112 4.57 -29.03 23.13
C THR A 112 5.31 -30.33 23.39
N PRO A 113 6.30 -30.37 24.31
CA PRO A 113 7.01 -31.60 24.66
C PRO A 113 6.11 -32.74 25.20
N GLU A 114 4.83 -32.43 25.46
CA GLU A 114 3.81 -33.33 25.98
C GLU A 114 2.89 -33.92 24.89
N ASP A 115 3.08 -33.53 23.61
CA ASP A 115 2.45 -34.14 22.43
C ASP A 115 3.26 -35.32 21.89
#